data_AF-T1C6P1-F1
#
_entry.id   AF-T1C6P1-F1
#
_cell.length_a   1.000
_cell.length_b   1.000
_cell.length_c   1.000
_cell.angle_alpha   90.00
_cell.angle_beta   90.00
_cell.angle_gamma   90.00
#
_symmetry.space_group_name_H-M   'P 1'
#
loop_
_entity.id
_entity.type
_entity.pdbx_description
1 polymer ?
#
loop_
_entity_poly.entity_id
_entity_poly.type
_entity_poly.pdbx_seq_one_letter_code
_entity_poly.pdbx_strand_id
1 'polypeptide(L)'
;KVLQIGYTRGLLTSPGDIENLVKLEIMNGNASQAGTLLQNMMADHRLPRTQSNLELLVSAWARAGNEAQLGRAIREAAPGSKTGSLFLYEASICFRSANWPCVEHSVSAALQKGGLSAVGQDYLLEGTALIHMHQYQSAISVFHKALKYKSSVAQATQWLKYLKYKAALEEARHGTAPVSKKPHGTVRNRPS
;
A
#
# COMPACT_ATOMS: atom_id res chain seq x y z
N LYS A 1 9.80 19.89 -28.27
CA LYS A 1 9.08 20.82 -29.18
C LYS A 1 8.57 20.17 -30.47
N VAL A 2 9.38 19.43 -31.24
CA VAL A 2 8.91 18.77 -32.50
C VAL A 2 7.78 17.76 -32.26
N LEU A 3 7.89 16.90 -31.24
CA LEU A 3 6.84 15.92 -30.92
C LEU A 3 5.52 16.58 -30.48
N GLN A 4 5.58 17.58 -29.62
CA GLN A 4 4.40 18.34 -29.19
C GLN A 4 3.70 19.04 -30.38
N ILE A 5 4.48 19.63 -31.29
CA ILE A 5 3.96 20.23 -32.53
C ILE A 5 3.36 19.17 -33.47
N GLY A 6 3.97 17.99 -33.56
CA GLY A 6 3.43 16.84 -34.31
C GLY A 6 2.10 16.36 -33.74
N TYR A 7 1.97 16.27 -32.42
CA TYR A 7 0.71 15.90 -31.76
C TYR A 7 -0.40 16.94 -31.99
N THR A 8 -0.13 18.23 -31.78
CA THR A 8 -1.12 19.31 -32.01
C THR A 8 -1.57 19.41 -33.47
N ARG A 9 -0.73 18.95 -34.41
CA ARG A 9 -1.04 18.90 -35.86
C ARG A 9 -1.65 17.57 -36.32
N GLY A 10 -1.95 16.64 -35.41
CA GLY A 10 -2.53 15.34 -35.75
C GLY A 10 -1.57 14.37 -36.45
N LEU A 11 -0.26 14.64 -36.40
CA LEU A 11 0.79 13.84 -37.06
C LEU A 11 1.34 12.70 -36.19
N LEU A 12 1.02 12.70 -34.89
CA LEU A 12 1.39 11.65 -33.94
C LEU A 12 0.12 10.98 -33.42
N THR A 13 -0.30 9.91 -34.09
CA THR A 13 -1.57 9.22 -33.79
C THR A 13 -1.38 7.78 -33.33
N SER A 14 -0.16 7.25 -33.37
CA SER A 14 0.09 5.89 -32.90
C SER A 14 0.25 5.85 -31.37
N PRO A 15 -0.12 4.73 -30.72
CA PRO A 15 0.16 4.48 -29.30
C PRO A 15 1.63 4.73 -28.92
N GLY A 16 2.58 4.32 -29.78
CA GLY A 16 4.01 4.51 -29.54
C GLY A 16 4.46 5.98 -29.56
N ASP A 17 3.88 6.80 -30.43
CA ASP A 17 4.16 8.24 -30.46
C ASP A 17 3.67 8.94 -29.19
N ILE A 18 2.50 8.55 -28.71
CA ILE A 18 1.91 9.05 -27.46
C ILE A 18 2.80 8.69 -26.27
N GLU A 19 3.24 7.44 -26.18
CA GLU A 19 4.17 7.00 -25.13
C GLU A 19 5.48 7.79 -25.14
N ASN A 20 6.08 7.99 -26.32
CA ASN A 20 7.33 8.72 -26.46
C ASN A 20 7.18 10.20 -26.09
N LEU A 21 6.07 10.83 -26.49
CA LEU A 21 5.73 12.19 -26.08
C LEU A 21 5.61 12.28 -24.56
N VAL A 22 4.87 11.38 -23.93
CA VAL A 22 4.68 11.35 -22.48
C VAL A 22 6.02 11.20 -21.74
N LYS A 23 6.87 10.24 -22.17
CA LYS A 23 8.20 10.05 -21.59
C LYS A 23 9.04 11.32 -21.67
N LEU A 24 9.01 12.00 -22.82
CA LEU A 24 9.70 13.28 -23.01
C LEU A 24 9.14 14.38 -22.09
N GLU A 25 7.83 14.50 -21.95
CA GLU A 25 7.20 15.49 -21.06
C GLU A 25 7.56 15.25 -19.59
N ILE A 26 7.60 13.99 -19.14
CA ILE A 26 8.08 13.62 -17.80
C ILE A 26 9.54 14.07 -17.60
N MET A 27 10.42 13.79 -18.58
CA MET A 27 11.83 14.17 -18.53
C MET A 27 12.02 15.70 -18.50
N ASN A 28 11.15 16.46 -19.17
CA ASN A 28 11.19 17.91 -19.21
C ASN A 28 10.55 18.60 -17.99
N GLY A 29 10.10 17.83 -16.99
CA GLY A 29 9.49 18.37 -15.77
C GLY A 29 7.99 18.62 -15.85
N ASN A 30 7.34 18.28 -16.96
CA ASN A 30 5.89 18.44 -17.17
C ASN A 30 5.11 17.17 -16.77
N ALA A 31 5.52 16.53 -15.68
CA ALA A 31 5.04 15.20 -15.33
C ALA A 31 3.54 15.14 -15.02
N SER A 32 2.98 16.21 -14.44
CA SER A 32 1.53 16.31 -14.16
C SER A 32 0.71 16.37 -15.45
N GLN A 33 1.15 17.17 -16.42
CA GLN A 33 0.54 17.27 -17.74
C GLN A 33 0.66 15.95 -18.50
N ALA A 34 1.81 15.28 -18.41
CA ALA A 34 2.04 13.97 -19.01
C ALA A 34 1.10 12.89 -18.43
N GLY A 35 0.93 12.87 -17.11
CA GLY A 35 0.01 11.94 -16.43
C GLY A 35 -1.45 12.18 -16.82
N THR A 36 -1.86 13.45 -16.93
CA THR A 36 -3.21 13.83 -17.39
C THR A 36 -3.42 13.41 -18.85
N LEU A 37 -2.44 13.66 -19.72
CA LEU A 37 -2.49 13.25 -21.13
C LEU A 37 -2.65 11.73 -21.26
N LEU A 38 -1.87 10.94 -20.52
CA LEU A 38 -1.99 9.48 -20.47
C LEU A 38 -3.40 9.03 -20.07
N GLN A 39 -3.93 9.58 -18.97
CA GLN A 39 -5.27 9.20 -18.49
C GLN A 39 -6.35 9.48 -19.53
N ASN A 40 -6.31 10.65 -20.16
CA ASN A 40 -7.27 11.03 -21.18
C ASN A 40 -7.16 10.12 -22.41
N MET A 41 -5.94 9.85 -22.89
CA MET A 41 -5.73 8.95 -24.02
C MET A 41 -6.20 7.53 -23.77
N MET A 42 -6.02 7.03 -22.55
CA MET A 42 -6.53 5.72 -22.16
C MET A 42 -8.05 5.71 -21.99
N ALA A 43 -8.65 6.82 -21.54
CA ALA A 43 -10.10 6.97 -21.44
C ALA A 43 -10.77 7.04 -22.81
N ASP A 44 -10.14 7.71 -23.78
CA ASP A 44 -10.62 7.85 -25.16
C ASP A 44 -10.31 6.61 -26.03
N HIS A 45 -9.81 5.52 -25.44
CA HIS A 45 -9.38 4.30 -26.14
C HIS A 45 -8.28 4.51 -27.21
N ARG A 46 -7.60 5.65 -27.20
CA ARG A 46 -6.49 5.97 -28.12
C ARG A 46 -5.16 5.39 -27.68
N LEU A 47 -5.03 5.09 -26.38
CA LEU A 47 -3.90 4.37 -25.81
C LEU A 47 -4.44 3.15 -25.03
N PRO A 48 -3.99 1.93 -25.31
CA PRO A 48 -4.46 0.76 -24.58
C PRO A 48 -3.98 0.79 -23.13
N ARG A 49 -4.83 0.32 -22.20
CA ARG A 49 -4.51 0.14 -20.78
C ARG A 49 -3.65 -1.11 -20.53
N THR A 50 -2.49 -1.15 -21.16
CA THR A 50 -1.50 -2.21 -20.94
C THR A 50 -0.77 -1.97 -19.61
N GLN A 51 -0.18 -3.03 -19.05
CA GLN A 51 0.64 -2.91 -17.85
C GLN A 51 1.75 -1.86 -18.01
N SER A 52 2.39 -1.79 -19.17
CA SER A 52 3.44 -0.81 -19.45
C SER A 52 2.93 0.63 -19.42
N ASN A 53 1.72 0.87 -19.92
CA ASN A 53 1.12 2.21 -19.90
C ASN A 53 0.65 2.62 -18.50
N LEU A 54 0.16 1.67 -17.71
CA LEU A 54 -0.17 1.90 -16.31
C LEU A 54 1.08 2.19 -15.46
N GLU A 55 2.19 1.50 -15.70
CA GLU A 55 3.47 1.79 -15.05
C GLU A 55 4.04 3.16 -15.47
N LEU A 56 3.87 3.56 -16.73
CA LEU A 56 4.23 4.89 -17.18
C LEU A 56 3.37 5.96 -16.49
N LEU A 57 2.09 5.68 -16.25
CA LEU A 57 1.20 6.55 -15.48
C LEU A 57 1.64 6.70 -14.03
N VAL A 58 2.02 5.59 -13.37
CA VAL A 58 2.62 5.62 -12.02
C VAL A 58 3.87 6.49 -12.00
N SER A 59 4.76 6.32 -12.97
CA SER A 59 5.99 7.12 -13.09
C SER A 59 5.70 8.62 -13.25
N ALA A 60 4.73 8.97 -14.09
CA ALA A 60 4.30 10.36 -14.28
C ALA A 60 3.82 10.99 -12.97
N TRP A 61 2.91 10.33 -12.25
CA TRP A 61 2.38 10.88 -11.00
C TRP A 61 3.38 10.88 -9.85
N ALA A 62 4.26 9.87 -9.80
CA ALA A 62 5.38 9.84 -8.86
C ALA A 62 6.29 11.05 -9.06
N ARG A 63 6.65 11.35 -10.32
CA ARG A 63 7.50 12.49 -10.65
C ARG A 63 6.80 13.83 -10.42
N ALA A 64 5.48 13.88 -10.60
CA ALA A 64 4.67 15.07 -10.32
C ALA A 64 4.49 15.35 -8.82
N GLY A 65 4.80 14.39 -7.93
CA GLY A 65 4.58 14.54 -6.49
C GLY A 65 3.09 14.56 -6.08
N ASN A 66 2.18 14.15 -6.97
CA ASN A 66 0.75 14.13 -6.68
C ASN A 66 0.36 12.78 -6.06
N GLU A 67 0.42 12.69 -4.73
CA GLU A 67 0.18 11.44 -4.00
C GLU A 67 -1.22 10.84 -4.25
N ALA A 68 -2.25 11.69 -4.39
CA ALA A 68 -3.61 11.23 -4.64
C ALA A 68 -3.73 10.53 -5.99
N GLN A 69 -3.16 11.12 -7.05
CA GLN A 69 -3.14 10.50 -8.38
C GLN A 69 -2.19 9.30 -8.45
N LEU A 70 -1.04 9.38 -7.79
CA LEU A 70 -0.11 8.28 -7.69
C LEU A 70 -0.75 7.05 -7.05
N GLY A 71 -1.45 7.21 -5.92
CA GLY A 71 -2.16 6.11 -5.27
C GLY A 71 -3.23 5.48 -6.16
N ARG A 72 -3.98 6.30 -6.93
CA ARG A 72 -4.94 5.78 -7.92
C ARG A 72 -4.25 4.96 -9.01
N ALA A 73 -3.17 5.48 -9.58
CA ALA A 73 -2.41 4.79 -10.63
C ALA A 73 -1.77 3.50 -10.12
N ILE A 74 -1.23 3.49 -8.89
CA ILE A 74 -0.67 2.28 -8.27
C ILE A 74 -1.75 1.22 -8.11
N ARG A 75 -2.94 1.55 -7.59
CA ARG A 75 -4.02 0.56 -7.44
C ARG A 75 -4.48 -0.05 -8.78
N GLU A 76 -4.43 0.72 -9.86
CA GLU A 76 -4.73 0.21 -11.21
C GLU A 76 -3.58 -0.69 -11.74
N ALA A 77 -2.32 -0.31 -11.51
CA ALA A 77 -1.14 -0.98 -12.07
C ALA A 77 -0.64 -2.19 -11.25
N ALA A 78 -0.81 -2.20 -9.94
CA ALA A 78 -0.22 -3.18 -9.04
C ALA A 78 -0.70 -4.63 -9.29
N PRO A 79 -1.99 -4.90 -9.58
CA PRO A 79 -2.46 -6.26 -9.85
C PRO A 79 -1.74 -6.93 -11.03
N GLY A 80 -1.46 -6.18 -12.09
CA GLY A 80 -0.78 -6.68 -13.30
C GLY A 80 0.75 -6.65 -13.24
N SER A 81 1.33 -6.07 -12.18
CA SER A 81 2.79 -5.99 -12.05
C SER A 81 3.42 -7.37 -11.84
N LYS A 82 4.72 -7.50 -12.12
CA LYS A 82 5.48 -8.74 -11.91
C LYS A 82 5.96 -8.91 -10.47
N THR A 83 6.06 -7.82 -9.71
CA THR A 83 6.57 -7.81 -8.33
C THR A 83 5.63 -7.06 -7.42
N GLY A 84 5.79 -7.24 -6.11
CA GLY A 84 5.08 -6.49 -5.09
C GLY A 84 5.55 -5.04 -4.91
N SER A 85 6.49 -4.56 -5.74
CA SER A 85 7.14 -3.26 -5.53
C SER A 85 6.17 -2.07 -5.61
N LEU A 86 5.13 -2.16 -6.44
CA LEU A 86 4.10 -1.12 -6.48
C LEU A 86 3.26 -1.08 -5.21
N PHE A 87 2.96 -2.23 -4.60
CA PHE A 87 2.28 -2.30 -3.32
C PHE A 87 3.16 -1.76 -2.18
N LEU A 88 4.49 -1.98 -2.20
CA LEU A 88 5.40 -1.33 -1.24
C LEU A 88 5.47 0.19 -1.42
N TYR A 89 5.33 0.68 -2.65
CA TYR A 89 5.21 2.12 -2.88
C TYR A 89 3.92 2.64 -2.23
N GLU A 90 2.77 2.00 -2.44
CA GLU A 90 1.51 2.37 -1.75
C GLU A 90 1.68 2.36 -0.23
N ALA A 91 2.31 1.32 0.32
CA ALA A 91 2.63 1.25 1.75
C ALA A 91 3.44 2.46 2.22
N SER A 92 4.44 2.93 1.45
CA SER A 92 5.23 4.10 1.81
C SER A 92 4.42 5.41 1.84
N ILE A 93 3.44 5.56 0.95
CA ILE A 93 2.52 6.70 0.93
C ILE A 93 1.62 6.64 2.16
N CYS A 94 1.06 5.46 2.46
CA CYS A 94 0.22 5.26 3.63
C CYS A 94 0.98 5.43 4.95
N PHE A 95 2.27 5.05 4.99
CA PHE A 95 3.13 5.24 6.16
C PHE A 95 3.30 6.73 6.49
N ARG A 96 3.50 7.60 5.49
CA ARG A 96 3.64 9.06 5.71
C ARG A 96 2.41 9.69 6.35
N SER A 97 1.23 9.15 6.08
CA SER A 97 -0.04 9.60 6.67
C SER A 97 -0.43 8.83 7.93
N ALA A 98 0.44 7.95 8.45
CA ALA A 98 0.17 7.05 9.58
C ALA A 98 -1.11 6.21 9.39
N ASN A 99 -1.48 5.91 8.15
CA ASN A 99 -2.61 5.03 7.84
C ASN A 99 -2.17 3.56 7.98
N TRP A 100 -2.06 3.09 9.21
CA TRP A 100 -1.58 1.75 9.55
C TRP A 100 -2.37 0.61 8.91
N PRO A 101 -3.72 0.65 8.83
CA PRO A 101 -4.46 -0.35 8.09
C PRO A 101 -4.07 -0.43 6.61
N CYS A 102 -3.85 0.72 5.95
CA CYS A 102 -3.38 0.72 4.57
C CYS A 102 -1.94 0.17 4.45
N VAL A 103 -1.05 0.52 5.39
CA VAL A 103 0.33 -0.01 5.39
C VAL A 103 0.31 -1.53 5.48
N GLU A 104 -0.41 -2.10 6.45
CA GLU A 104 -0.50 -3.54 6.63
C GLU A 104 -1.06 -4.23 5.39
N HIS A 105 -2.19 -3.75 4.86
CA HIS A 105 -2.81 -4.33 3.67
C HIS A 105 -1.88 -4.30 2.46
N SER A 106 -1.22 -3.16 2.23
CA SER A 106 -0.32 -2.95 1.08
C SER A 106 0.93 -3.82 1.20
N VAL A 107 1.55 -3.90 2.38
CA VAL A 107 2.74 -4.73 2.59
C VAL A 107 2.40 -6.21 2.49
N SER A 108 1.25 -6.64 3.03
CA SER A 108 0.77 -8.02 2.91
C SER A 108 0.54 -8.41 1.44
N ALA A 109 -0.09 -7.53 0.66
CA ALA A 109 -0.25 -7.70 -0.78
C ALA A 109 1.11 -7.76 -1.51
N ALA A 110 2.07 -6.92 -1.13
CA ALA A 110 3.42 -6.94 -1.69
C ALA A 110 4.13 -8.28 -1.43
N LEU A 111 4.10 -8.74 -0.17
CA LEU A 111 4.70 -10.00 0.27
C LEU A 111 4.09 -11.20 -0.45
N GLN A 112 2.76 -11.19 -0.64
CA GLN A 112 2.05 -12.24 -1.36
C GLN A 112 2.37 -12.24 -2.86
N LYS A 113 2.53 -11.05 -3.45
CA LYS A 113 2.94 -10.89 -4.86
C LYS A 113 4.37 -11.34 -5.12
N GLY A 114 5.26 -11.16 -4.15
CA GLY A 114 6.66 -11.59 -4.22
C GLY A 114 7.52 -10.75 -5.16
N GLY A 115 8.68 -11.29 -5.58
CA GLY A 115 9.65 -10.55 -6.39
C GLY A 115 10.31 -9.37 -5.66
N LEU A 116 10.37 -9.45 -4.33
CA LEU A 116 10.93 -8.42 -3.46
C LEU A 116 12.36 -8.78 -3.04
N SER A 117 13.22 -7.77 -2.94
CA SER A 117 14.63 -7.94 -2.55
C SER A 117 14.85 -7.88 -1.03
N ALA A 118 13.93 -7.27 -0.29
CA ALA A 118 14.08 -6.96 1.13
C ALA A 118 13.00 -7.59 2.03
N VAL A 119 12.56 -8.81 1.71
CA VAL A 119 11.41 -9.49 2.34
C VAL A 119 11.44 -9.46 3.88
N GLY A 120 12.61 -9.60 4.51
CA GLY A 120 12.75 -9.48 5.95
C GLY A 120 12.38 -8.10 6.50
N GLN A 121 12.75 -7.04 5.80
CA GLN A 121 12.38 -5.65 6.13
C GLN A 121 10.90 -5.39 5.85
N ASP A 122 10.35 -6.00 4.80
CA ASP A 122 8.92 -5.89 4.50
C ASP A 122 8.08 -6.51 5.62
N TYR A 123 8.46 -7.68 6.15
CA TYR A 123 7.83 -8.23 7.36
C TYR A 123 7.99 -7.33 8.60
N LEU A 124 9.13 -6.65 8.77
CA LEU A 124 9.30 -5.70 9.87
C LEU A 124 8.31 -4.52 9.75
N LEU A 125 8.08 -4.02 8.54
CA LEU A 125 7.12 -2.96 8.27
C LEU A 125 5.67 -3.40 8.53
N GLU A 126 5.28 -4.59 8.07
CA GLU A 126 3.97 -5.20 8.37
C GLU A 126 3.76 -5.34 9.88
N GLY A 127 4.74 -5.90 10.60
CA GLY A 127 4.71 -6.04 12.05
C GLY A 127 4.58 -4.70 12.77
N THR A 128 5.27 -3.67 12.30
CA THR A 128 5.19 -2.31 12.86
C THR A 128 3.80 -1.72 12.71
N ALA A 129 3.17 -1.86 11.53
CA ALA A 129 1.80 -1.42 11.30
C ALA A 129 0.82 -2.13 12.25
N LEU A 130 0.97 -3.44 12.45
CA LEU A 130 0.15 -4.23 13.39
C LEU A 130 0.29 -3.75 14.84
N ILE A 131 1.50 -3.37 15.27
CA ILE A 131 1.73 -2.79 16.61
C ILE A 131 0.94 -1.49 16.78
N HIS A 132 0.98 -0.59 15.80
CA HIS A 132 0.26 0.68 15.84
C HIS A 132 -1.27 0.48 15.85
N MET A 133 -1.76 -0.65 15.36
CA MET A 133 -3.16 -1.06 15.44
C MET A 133 -3.49 -1.89 16.68
N HIS A 134 -2.56 -2.02 17.64
CA HIS A 134 -2.70 -2.84 18.85
C HIS A 134 -2.94 -4.34 18.59
N GLN A 135 -2.63 -4.82 17.38
CA GLN A 135 -2.78 -6.22 16.99
C GLN A 135 -1.52 -7.02 17.36
N TYR A 136 -1.24 -7.13 18.65
CA TYR A 136 0.04 -7.65 19.13
C TYR A 136 0.29 -9.11 18.77
N GLN A 137 -0.72 -9.98 18.83
CA GLN A 137 -0.55 -11.39 18.48
C GLN A 137 -0.21 -11.58 16.99
N SER A 138 -0.89 -10.84 16.12
CA SER A 138 -0.57 -10.80 14.68
C SER A 138 0.85 -10.28 14.44
N ALA A 139 1.24 -9.20 15.11
CA ALA A 139 2.59 -8.64 15.01
C ALA A 139 3.66 -9.66 15.43
N ILE A 140 3.43 -10.41 16.52
CA ILE A 140 4.32 -11.50 16.96
C ILE A 140 4.46 -12.54 15.86
N SER A 141 3.36 -13.02 15.26
CA SER A 141 3.42 -13.99 14.17
C SER A 141 4.22 -13.48 12.97
N VAL A 142 4.06 -12.20 12.60
CA VAL A 142 4.79 -11.58 11.50
C VAL A 142 6.29 -11.44 11.81
N PHE A 143 6.67 -11.01 13.01
CA PHE A 143 8.09 -10.92 13.37
C PHE A 143 8.80 -12.28 13.40
N HIS A 144 8.09 -13.37 13.71
CA HIS A 144 8.65 -14.72 13.54
C HIS A 144 8.96 -15.05 12.07
N LYS A 145 8.17 -14.54 11.11
CA LYS A 145 8.52 -14.66 9.68
C LYS A 145 9.76 -13.83 9.35
N ALA A 146 9.88 -12.63 9.91
CA ALA A 146 11.06 -11.78 9.75
C ALA A 146 12.36 -12.42 10.29
N LEU A 147 12.29 -13.28 11.30
CA LEU A 147 13.48 -14.01 11.82
C LEU A 147 14.12 -14.95 10.80
N LYS A 148 13.41 -15.34 9.73
CA LYS A 148 13.96 -16.21 8.68
C LYS A 148 14.99 -15.51 7.79
N TYR A 149 15.10 -14.17 7.87
CA TYR A 149 15.96 -13.37 7.03
C TYR A 149 17.05 -12.70 7.86
N LYS A 150 18.32 -12.99 7.55
CA LYS A 150 19.48 -12.48 8.30
C LYS A 150 19.46 -10.96 8.50
N SER A 151 18.99 -10.20 7.50
CA SER A 151 18.93 -8.74 7.52
C SER A 151 17.92 -8.16 8.52
N SER A 152 16.94 -8.93 8.99
CA SER A 152 15.88 -8.49 9.90
C SER A 152 15.91 -9.13 11.29
N VAL A 153 16.77 -10.14 11.52
CA VAL A 153 16.82 -10.90 12.79
C VAL A 153 16.96 -9.99 14.01
N ALA A 154 17.89 -9.03 13.97
CA ALA A 154 18.17 -8.17 15.12
C ALA A 154 16.94 -7.34 15.52
N GLN A 155 16.31 -6.65 14.56
CA GLN A 155 15.14 -5.82 14.82
C GLN A 155 13.92 -6.66 15.21
N ALA A 156 13.69 -7.80 14.53
CA ALA A 156 12.58 -8.70 14.86
C ALA A 156 12.69 -9.25 16.28
N THR A 157 13.91 -9.62 16.71
CA THR A 157 14.17 -10.10 18.08
C THR A 157 13.86 -9.02 19.13
N GLN A 158 14.25 -7.77 18.86
CA GLN A 158 13.95 -6.64 19.73
C GLN A 158 12.45 -6.39 19.85
N TRP A 159 11.72 -6.41 18.72
CA TRP A 159 10.26 -6.26 18.71
C TRP A 159 9.55 -7.38 19.47
N LEU A 160 9.95 -8.64 19.27
CA LEU A 160 9.39 -9.79 19.98
C LEU A 160 9.60 -9.68 21.50
N LYS A 161 10.78 -9.24 21.94
CA LYS A 161 11.05 -8.98 23.35
C LYS A 161 10.10 -7.92 23.90
N TYR A 162 9.98 -6.77 23.22
CA TYR A 162 9.05 -5.70 23.62
C TYR A 162 7.59 -6.19 23.70
N LEU A 163 7.14 -6.92 22.69
CA LEU A 163 5.75 -7.40 22.61
C LEU A 163 5.41 -8.45 23.66
N LYS A 164 6.38 -9.28 24.07
CA LYS A 164 6.17 -10.24 25.18
C LYS A 164 5.77 -9.53 26.47
N TYR A 165 6.39 -8.39 26.79
CA TYR A 165 6.03 -7.61 27.99
C TYR A 165 4.69 -6.91 27.82
N LYS A 166 4.40 -6.35 26.63
CA LYS A 166 3.16 -5.62 26.37
C LYS A 166 1.93 -6.53 26.33
N ALA A 167 2.02 -7.69 25.69
CA ALA A 167 0.91 -8.65 25.63
C ALA A 167 0.52 -9.15 27.03
N ALA A 168 1.50 -9.52 27.86
CA ALA A 168 1.26 -9.93 29.24
C ALA A 168 0.59 -8.83 30.10
N LEU A 169 0.95 -7.57 29.88
CA LEU A 169 0.33 -6.44 30.56
C LEU A 169 -1.14 -6.25 30.16
N GLU A 170 -1.45 -6.32 28.86
CA GLU A 170 -2.83 -6.16 28.38
C GLU A 170 -3.71 -7.35 28.79
N GLU A 171 -3.19 -8.58 28.76
CA GLU A 171 -3.90 -9.78 29.27
C GLU A 171 -4.24 -9.63 30.76
N ALA A 172 -3.33 -9.10 31.58
CA ALA A 172 -3.60 -8.82 33.00
C ALA A 172 -4.67 -7.72 33.21
N ARG A 173 -4.73 -6.71 32.34
CA ARG A 173 -5.76 -5.65 32.37
C ARG A 173 -7.14 -6.17 31.96
N HIS A 174 -7.20 -7.06 30.98
CA HIS A 174 -8.45 -7.67 30.54
C HIS A 174 -8.94 -8.78 31.47
N GLY A 175 -8.03 -9.51 32.13
CA GLY A 175 -8.35 -10.52 33.14
C GLY A 175 -8.84 -9.96 34.49
N THR A 176 -8.72 -8.64 34.70
CA THR A 176 -9.15 -7.96 35.94
C THR A 176 -10.46 -7.17 35.80
N ALA A 177 -11.10 -7.17 34.62
CA ALA A 177 -12.42 -6.55 34.46
C ALA A 177 -13.52 -7.45 35.04
N PRO A 178 -14.24 -7.04 36.11
CA PRO A 178 -15.32 -7.86 36.64
C PRO A 178 -16.48 -7.90 35.63
N VAL A 179 -16.85 -9.11 35.20
CA VAL A 179 -18.12 -9.35 34.50
C VAL A 179 -19.24 -8.98 35.46
N SER A 180 -19.78 -7.77 35.31
CA SER A 180 -21.00 -7.36 36.00
C SER A 180 -22.17 -8.22 35.49
N LYS A 181 -22.43 -9.33 36.19
CA LYS A 181 -23.70 -10.04 36.06
C LYS A 181 -24.78 -9.14 36.65
N LYS A 182 -25.53 -8.44 35.78
CA LYS A 182 -26.82 -7.87 36.18
C LYS A 182 -27.74 -9.03 36.60
N PRO A 183 -28.37 -9.00 37.78
CA PRO A 183 -29.36 -10.00 38.12
C PRO A 183 -30.58 -9.81 37.22
N HIS A 184 -30.93 -10.84 36.44
CA HIS A 184 -32.19 -10.89 35.72
C HIS A 184 -33.33 -10.85 36.74
N GLY A 185 -34.13 -9.78 36.67
CA GLY A 185 -35.32 -9.59 37.48
C GLY A 185 -36.29 -10.74 37.30
N THR A 186 -36.69 -11.33 38.42
CA THR A 186 -37.72 -12.36 38.48
C THR A 186 -39.07 -11.68 38.32
N VAL A 187 -39.68 -11.75 37.13
CA VAL A 187 -41.10 -11.47 36.97
C VAL A 187 -41.84 -12.78 37.25
N ARG A 188 -42.52 -12.88 38.41
CA ARG A 188 -43.52 -13.91 38.65
C ARG A 188 -44.91 -13.29 38.65
N ASN A 189 -45.71 -13.78 37.71
CA ASN A 189 -47.15 -13.57 37.54
C ASN A 189 -47.95 -13.69 38.85
N ARG A 190 -48.94 -12.82 38.99
CA ARG A 190 -50.09 -12.98 39.89
C ARG A 190 -51.23 -13.62 39.09
N PRO A 191 -51.94 -14.65 39.59
CA PRO A 191 -53.18 -15.07 38.98
C PRO A 191 -54.37 -14.29 39.57
N SER A 192 -55.39 -14.19 38.71
CA SER A 192 -56.81 -13.82 38.86
C SER A 192 -57.32 -13.37 40.22
#